data_AF-A0A7Y5J153-F1
#
_entry.id   AF-A0A7Y5J153-F1
#
_cell.length_a   1.000
_cell.length_b   1.000
_cell.length_c   1.000
_cell.angle_alpha   90.00
_cell.angle_beta   90.00
_cell.angle_gamma   90.00
#
_symmetry.space_group_name_H-M   'P 1'
#
loop_
_entity.id
_entity.type
_entity.pdbx_description
1 polymer ?
#
loop_
_entity_poly.entity_id
_entity_poly.type
_entity_poly.pdbx_seq_one_letter_code
_entity_poly.pdbx_strand_id
1 'polypeptide(L)' 'QKEADLLKFLAENRNQVVKRSTILEQLWGEDDYFLGRSLDVFISRLRKYLRHDEKIRIENIHSVGFRFVVE' A
#
# COMPACT_ATOMS: atom_id res chain seq x y z
N GLN A 1 8.17 -5.28 -10.41
CA GLN A 1 6.77 -5.38 -10.88
C GLN A 1 5.78 -5.12 -9.74
N LYS A 2 5.61 -6.03 -8.77
CA LYS A 2 4.58 -5.93 -7.70
C LYS A 2 4.58 -4.63 -6.88
N GLU A 3 5.74 -4.03 -6.61
CA GLU A 3 5.81 -2.74 -5.89
C GLU A 3 5.20 -1.58 -6.70
N ALA A 4 5.42 -1.54 -8.01
CA ALA A 4 4.81 -0.56 -8.90
C ALA A 4 3.30 -0.81 -9.03
N ASP A 5 2.90 -2.08 -9.11
CA ASP A 5 1.49 -2.47 -9.14
C ASP A 5 0.78 -2.05 -7.83
N LEU A 6 1.44 -2.21 -6.68
CA LEU A 6 0.93 -1.77 -5.38
C LEU A 6 0.74 -0.25 -5.33
N LEU A 7 1.75 0.50 -5.77
CA LEU A 7 1.63 1.96 -5.82
C LEU A 7 0.49 2.39 -6.75
N LYS A 8 0.37 1.77 -7.92
CA LYS A 8 -0.73 2.02 -8.86
C LYS A 8 -2.09 1.76 -8.21
N PHE A 9 -2.26 0.60 -7.57
CA PHE A 9 -3.51 0.24 -6.91
C PHE A 9 -3.89 1.21 -5.79
N LEU A 10 -2.90 1.63 -4.98
CA LEU A 10 -3.09 2.64 -3.94
C LEU A 10 -3.44 4.02 -4.52
N ALA A 11 -2.83 4.41 -5.64
CA ALA A 11 -3.11 5.68 -6.32
C ALA A 11 -4.49 5.71 -7.00
N GLU A 12 -4.94 4.59 -7.56
CA GLU A 12 -6.31 4.42 -8.08
C GLU A 12 -7.34 4.57 -6.95
N ASN A 13 -6.98 4.16 -5.73
CA ASN A 13 -7.78 4.31 -4.51
C ASN A 13 -7.31 5.47 -3.62
N ARG A 14 -6.83 6.58 -4.22
CA ARG A 14 -6.36 7.75 -3.47
C ARG A 14 -7.40 8.25 -2.47
N ASN A 15 -6.92 8.68 -1.31
CA ASN A 15 -7.68 9.19 -0.17
C ASN A 15 -8.70 8.19 0.42
N GLN A 16 -8.65 6.91 0.03
CA GLN A 16 -9.49 5.85 0.56
C GLN A 16 -8.68 4.86 1.40
N VAL A 17 -9.34 4.25 2.39
CA VAL A 17 -8.73 3.17 3.19
C VAL A 17 -8.90 1.87 2.44
N VAL A 18 -7.78 1.24 2.11
CA VAL A 18 -7.75 -0.08 1.46
C VAL A 18 -7.29 -1.12 2.47
N LYS A 19 -8.05 -2.22 2.59
CA LYS A 19 -7.73 -3.31 3.50
C LYS A 19 -6.50 -4.07 3.04
N ARG A 20 -5.73 -4.62 3.99
CA ARG A 20 -4.56 -5.46 3.66
C ARG A 20 -4.96 -6.67 2.83
N SER A 21 -6.01 -7.38 3.23
CA SER A 21 -6.51 -8.56 2.51
C SER A 21 -6.85 -8.22 1.07
N THR A 22 -7.56 -7.11 0.83
CA THR A 22 -7.91 -6.64 -0.52
C THR A 22 -6.69 -6.32 -1.37
N ILE A 23 -5.65 -5.69 -0.79
CA ILE A 23 -4.39 -5.45 -1.48
C ILE A 23 -3.73 -6.77 -1.88
N LEU A 24 -3.69 -7.74 -0.95
CA LEU A 24 -3.07 -9.04 -1.16
C LEU A 24 -3.82 -9.86 -2.23
N GLU A 25 -5.14 -9.93 -2.14
CA GLU A 25 -6.00 -10.57 -3.15
C GLU A 25 -5.83 -9.93 -4.53
N GLN A 26 -5.82 -8.60 -4.63
CA GLN A 26 -5.71 -7.92 -5.93
C GLN A 26 -4.33 -8.12 -6.58
N LEU A 27 -3.26 -8.13 -5.78
CA LEU A 27 -1.90 -8.19 -6.30
C LEU A 27 -1.39 -9.62 -6.44
N TRP A 28 -1.77 -10.54 -5.55
CA TRP A 28 -1.26 -11.91 -5.50
C TRP A 28 -2.33 -12.98 -5.69
N GLY A 29 -3.62 -12.66 -5.53
CA GLY A 29 -4.73 -13.61 -5.66
C GLY A 29 -5.07 -14.38 -4.37
N GLU A 30 -4.32 -14.15 -3.29
CA GLU A 30 -4.50 -14.81 -2.01
C GLU A 30 -4.08 -13.91 -0.84
N ASP A 31 -4.69 -14.11 0.33
CA ASP A 31 -4.32 -13.46 1.59
C ASP A 31 -3.53 -14.44 2.45
N ASP A 32 -2.23 -14.54 2.19
CA ASP A 32 -1.28 -15.37 2.94
C ASP A 32 -0.40 -14.53 3.90
N TYR A 33 -0.07 -15.10 5.05
CA TYR A 33 0.72 -14.44 6.09
C TYR A 33 2.10 -13.96 5.59
N PHE A 34 2.80 -14.76 4.78
CA PHE A 34 4.11 -14.40 4.23
C PHE A 34 3.99 -13.28 3.19
N LEU A 35 2.92 -13.26 2.41
CA LEU A 35 2.62 -12.16 1.49
C LEU A 35 2.31 -10.87 2.25
N GLY A 36 1.61 -10.96 3.38
CA GLY A 36 1.38 -9.85 4.29
C GLY A 36 2.67 -9.18 4.78
N ARG A 37 3.71 -9.97 5.08
CA ARG A 37 5.04 -9.43 5.45
C ARG A 37 5.76 -8.78 4.27
N SER A 38 5.63 -9.36 3.08
CA SER A 38 6.19 -8.78 1.85
C SER A 38 5.54 -7.43 1.51
N LEU A 39 4.23 -7.30 1.72
CA LEU A 39 3.50 -6.04 1.57
C LEU A 39 4.06 -4.95 2.50
N ASP A 40 4.33 -5.24 3.77
CA ASP A 40 4.93 -4.27 4.70
C ASP A 40 6.30 -3.75 4.22
N VAL A 41 7.11 -4.63 3.63
CA VAL A 41 8.40 -4.26 3.07
C VAL A 41 8.22 -3.31 1.88
N PHE A 42 7.25 -3.58 1.00
CA PHE A 42 6.96 -2.70 -0.14
C PHE A 42 6.42 -1.35 0.32
N ILE A 43 5.49 -1.32 1.28
CA ILE A 43 5.00 -0.07 1.86
C ILE A 43 6.13 0.76 2.45
N SER A 44 7.05 0.11 3.16
CA SER A 44 8.23 0.78 3.75
C SER A 44 9.16 1.37 2.69
N ARG A 45 9.36 0.68 1.56
CA ARG A 45 10.15 1.18 0.42
C ARG A 45 9.44 2.33 -0.30
N LEU A 46 8.15 2.20 -0.59
CA LEU A 46 7.35 3.24 -1.21
C LEU A 46 7.36 4.54 -0.40
N ARG A 47 7.20 4.45 0.93
CA ARG A 47 7.34 5.62 1.82
C ARG A 47 8.71 6.31 1.68
N LYS A 48 9.79 5.53 1.58
CA LYS A 48 11.13 6.11 1.39
C LYS A 48 11.29 6.79 0.04
N TYR A 49 10.64 6.31 -1.02
CA TYR A 49 10.67 6.97 -2.33
C TYR A 49 9.85 8.26 -2.32
N LEU A 50 8.66 8.22 -1.74
CA LEU A 50 7.72 9.35 -1.70
C LEU A 50 8.11 10.44 -0.68
N ARG A 51 9.09 10.18 0.21
CA ARG A 51 9.48 11.10 1.30
C ARG A 51 9.83 12.54 0.90
N HIS A 52 10.15 12.78 -0.37
CA HIS A 52 10.55 14.11 -0.86
C HIS A 52 9.34 14.97 -1.23
N ASP A 53 8.15 14.38 -1.37
CA ASP A 53 6.92 15.09 -1.66
C ASP A 53 6.04 15.10 -0.41
N GLU A 54 5.88 16.27 0.19
CA GLU A 54 5.08 16.45 1.42
C GLU A 54 3.58 16.23 1.19
N LYS A 55 3.12 16.33 -0.06
CA LYS A 55 1.70 16.17 -0.43
C LYS A 55 1.30 14.72 -0.58
N ILE A 56 2.26 13.80 -0.66
CA ILE A 56 2.01 12.39 -0.94
C ILE A 56 2.52 11.52 0.20
N ARG A 57 1.62 10.77 0.84
CA ARG A 57 1.99 9.87 1.94
C ARG A 57 1.14 8.61 1.97
N ILE A 58 1.74 7.52 2.47
CA ILE A 58 1.02 6.27 2.74
C ILE A 58 0.83 6.16 4.25
N GLU A 59 -0.40 6.31 4.73
CA GLU A 59 -0.77 6.18 6.13
C GLU A 59 -1.09 4.73 6.49
N ASN A 60 -0.74 4.34 7.72
CA ASN A 60 -1.12 3.04 8.27
C ASN A 60 -2.40 3.20 9.10
N ILE A 61 -3.43 2.43 8.77
CA ILE A 61 -4.66 2.34 9.54
C ILE A 61 -4.62 1.04 10.32
N HIS A 62 -4.36 1.14 11.62
CA HIS A 62 -4.13 0.01 12.51
C HIS A 62 -5.25 -1.03 12.39
N SER A 63 -4.87 -2.31 12.25
CA SER A 63 -5.77 -3.47 12.06
C SER A 63 -6.67 -3.44 10.82
N VAL A 64 -6.54 -2.45 9.94
CA VAL A 64 -7.36 -2.33 8.72
C VAL A 64 -6.50 -2.44 7.47
N GLY A 65 -5.51 -1.55 7.32
CA GLY A 65 -4.69 -1.50 6.11
C GLY A 65 -4.05 -0.15 5.88
N PHE A 66 -4.11 0.34 4.64
CA PHE A 66 -3.35 1.51 4.21
C PHE A 66 -4.22 2.53 3.52
N ARG A 67 -3.85 3.80 3.65
CA ARG A 67 -4.46 4.91 2.92
C ARG A 67 -3.37 5.66 2.17
N PHE A 68 -3.57 5.88 0.88
CA PHE A 68 -2.69 6.71 0.08
C PHE A 68 -3.26 8.13 0.02
N VAL A 69 -2.62 9.08 0.69
CA VAL A 69 -3.06 10.47 0.77
C VAL A 69 -2.34 11.28 -0.29
N VAL A 70 -3.11 12.06 -1.05
CA VAL A 70 -2.64 13.05 -2.02
C VAL A 70 -3.37 14.35 -1.77
N GLU A 71 -2.62 15.41 -1.43
CA GLU A 71 -3.09 16.79 -1.19
C GLU A 71 -2.95 17.70 -2.42
#